data_AF-A0A9D7XR96-F1
#
_entry.id   AF-A0A9D7XR96-F1
#
_cell.length_a   1.000
_cell.length_b   1.000
_cell.length_c   1.000
_cell.angle_alpha   90.00
_cell.angle_beta   90.00
_cell.angle_gamma   90.00
#
_symmetry.space_group_name_H-M   'P 1'
#
loop_
_entity.id
_entity.type
_entity.pdbx_description
1 polymer ?
#
loop_
_entity_poly.entity_id
_entity_poly.type
_entity_poly.pdbx_seq_one_letter_code
_entity_poly.pdbx_strand_id
1 'polypeptide(L)'
;MLHKKWIIRTLFFSFSMSLSSQVSTQCLLSAMHVTQYNSGECNSVQFQQAIGQVFTAYGSCGGMNFTSPLTETDQMTGTSQGQNESFVRVYPNPVHDYLFIDAHEFQPGQIRIYSFIGSLIYQGKFNQDNLFTLDFSSYPSGGYLIKLIPQNQKCSTYTIIKS
;
A
#
# COMPACT_ATOMS: atom_id res chain seq x y z
N MET A 1 -0.32 26.10 62.62
CA MET A 1 -0.09 24.76 62.01
C MET A 1 -1.26 24.27 61.10
N LEU A 2 -2.50 24.75 61.26
CA LEU A 2 -3.65 24.32 60.44
C LEU A 2 -3.61 24.76 58.97
N HIS A 3 -3.17 25.99 58.67
CA HIS A 3 -3.18 26.54 57.30
C HIS A 3 -2.32 25.75 56.30
N LYS A 4 -1.21 25.17 56.76
CA LYS A 4 -0.29 24.39 55.93
C LYS A 4 -0.90 23.05 55.47
N LYS A 5 -1.81 22.47 56.27
CA LYS A 5 -2.51 21.23 55.94
C LYS A 5 -3.59 21.44 54.86
N TRP A 6 -4.19 22.63 54.81
CA TRP A 6 -5.23 22.93 53.82
C TRP A 6 -4.63 23.18 52.43
N ILE A 7 -3.50 23.90 52.36
CA ILE A 7 -2.75 24.14 51.12
C ILE A 7 -2.23 22.84 50.49
N ILE A 8 -1.76 21.90 51.32
CA ILE A 8 -1.30 20.59 50.82
C ILE A 8 -2.48 19.76 50.27
N ARG A 9 -3.66 19.85 50.92
CA ARG A 9 -4.87 19.17 50.44
C ARG A 9 -5.41 19.76 49.15
N THR A 10 -5.35 21.08 48.97
CA THR A 10 -5.80 21.73 47.72
C THR A 10 -4.84 21.46 46.57
N LEU A 11 -3.53 21.42 46.81
CA LEU A 11 -2.52 21.03 45.81
C LEU A 11 -2.65 19.57 45.36
N PHE A 12 -3.01 18.66 46.27
CA PHE A 12 -3.21 17.26 45.92
C PHE A 12 -4.48 17.03 45.07
N PHE A 13 -5.52 17.82 45.32
CA PHE A 13 -6.78 17.76 44.58
C PHE A 13 -6.66 18.35 43.17
N SER A 14 -5.89 19.43 42.98
CA SER A 14 -5.64 19.99 41.64
C SER A 14 -4.78 19.07 40.77
N PHE A 15 -3.83 18.34 41.38
CA PHE A 15 -3.00 17.36 40.67
C PHE A 15 -3.78 16.14 40.15
N SER A 16 -4.81 15.68 40.88
CA SER A 16 -5.65 14.56 40.39
C SER A 16 -6.55 14.95 39.23
N MET A 17 -6.93 16.23 39.13
CA MET A 17 -7.84 16.73 38.10
C MET A 17 -7.15 17.00 36.76
N SER A 18 -5.82 17.17 36.75
CA SER A 18 -5.02 17.28 35.52
C SER A 18 -4.64 15.93 34.89
N LEU A 19 -4.87 14.81 35.59
CA LEU A 19 -4.53 13.46 35.09
C LEU A 19 -5.66 12.81 34.28
N SER A 20 -6.86 13.40 34.25
CA SER A 20 -8.04 12.84 33.58
C SER A 20 -8.19 13.21 32.10
N SER A 21 -7.33 14.09 31.56
CA SER A 21 -7.47 14.62 30.20
C SER A 21 -6.74 13.82 29.10
N GLN A 22 -6.23 12.63 29.40
CA GLN A 22 -5.58 11.77 28.40
C GLN A 22 -6.07 10.32 28.48
N VAL A 23 -7.36 10.12 28.21
CA VAL A 23 -7.85 8.81 27.77
C VAL A 23 -7.99 8.88 26.25
N SER A 24 -6.89 8.58 25.54
CA SER A 24 -6.93 8.33 24.11
C SER A 24 -7.59 6.96 23.92
N THR A 25 -8.89 6.95 23.63
CA THR A 25 -9.57 5.72 23.23
C THR A 25 -8.97 5.26 21.89
N GLN A 26 -8.17 4.20 21.93
CA GLN A 26 -7.73 3.55 20.70
C GLN A 26 -8.93 2.80 20.13
N CYS A 27 -9.43 3.27 18.98
CA CYS A 27 -10.44 2.53 18.23
C CYS A 27 -9.72 1.36 17.54
N LEU A 28 -9.74 0.19 18.17
CA LEU A 28 -9.19 -1.02 17.59
C LEU A 28 -10.16 -1.52 16.51
N LEU A 29 -10.09 -0.94 15.31
CA LEU A 29 -10.74 -1.50 14.14
C LEU A 29 -9.95 -2.75 13.73
N SER A 30 -10.39 -3.91 14.18
CA SER A 30 -9.95 -5.17 13.58
C SER A 30 -10.41 -5.18 12.12
N ALA A 31 -9.47 -5.40 11.20
CA ALA A 31 -9.81 -5.68 9.80
C ALA A 31 -10.68 -6.94 9.78
N MET A 32 -11.99 -6.77 9.62
CA MET A 32 -12.89 -7.91 9.50
C MET A 32 -12.74 -8.49 8.09
N HIS A 33 -12.61 -9.80 8.04
CA HIS A 33 -12.53 -10.52 6.78
C HIS A 33 -13.90 -10.48 6.12
N VAL A 34 -14.03 -9.75 5.01
CA VAL A 34 -15.27 -9.63 4.26
C VAL A 34 -15.51 -10.95 3.54
N THR A 35 -16.38 -11.79 4.07
CA THR A 35 -16.79 -13.03 3.39
C THR A 35 -17.88 -12.79 2.36
N GLN A 36 -18.63 -11.69 2.49
CA GLN A 36 -19.76 -11.34 1.63
C GLN A 36 -19.88 -9.82 1.46
N TYR A 37 -20.07 -9.39 0.22
CA TYR A 37 -20.18 -8.00 -0.18
C TYR A 37 -21.54 -7.79 -0.86
N ASN A 38 -22.30 -6.80 -0.40
CA ASN A 38 -23.54 -6.38 -1.02
C ASN A 38 -23.40 -4.96 -1.53
N SER A 39 -23.72 -4.77 -2.80
CA SER A 39 -23.87 -3.44 -3.40
C SER A 39 -25.27 -3.26 -3.97
N GLY A 40 -25.80 -2.05 -3.87
CA GLY A 40 -27.09 -1.72 -4.43
C GLY A 40 -27.21 -0.23 -4.73
N GLU A 41 -28.18 0.11 -5.58
CA GLU A 41 -28.50 1.47 -5.94
C GLU A 41 -29.95 1.80 -5.55
N CYS A 42 -30.16 2.97 -4.97
CA CYS A 42 -31.48 3.56 -4.83
C CYS A 42 -31.43 5.03 -5.22
N ASN A 43 -32.12 5.39 -6.30
CA ASN A 43 -32.38 6.78 -6.67
C ASN A 43 -31.10 7.65 -6.72
N SER A 44 -30.06 7.18 -7.42
CA SER A 44 -28.72 7.80 -7.54
C SER A 44 -27.82 7.75 -6.28
N VAL A 45 -28.25 7.06 -5.23
CA VAL A 45 -27.42 6.73 -4.06
C VAL A 45 -26.95 5.29 -4.18
N GLN A 46 -25.64 5.11 -4.07
CA GLN A 46 -24.97 3.81 -4.11
C GLN A 46 -24.61 3.39 -2.70
N PHE A 47 -24.72 2.11 -2.43
CA PHE A 47 -24.36 1.50 -1.15
C PHE A 47 -23.44 0.34 -1.41
N GLN A 48 -22.36 0.27 -0.66
CA GLN A 48 -21.40 -0.82 -0.69
C GLN A 48 -21.14 -1.23 0.76
N GLN A 49 -21.40 -2.48 1.11
CA GLN A 49 -21.20 -2.95 2.47
C GLN A 49 -20.69 -4.40 2.51
N ALA A 50 -19.76 -4.62 3.42
CA ALA A 50 -19.46 -5.93 3.95
C ALA A 50 -20.43 -6.25 5.10
N ILE A 51 -20.90 -7.49 5.20
CA ILE A 51 -21.81 -7.91 6.28
C ILE A 51 -21.08 -7.76 7.63
N GLY A 52 -21.66 -6.97 8.54
CA GLY A 52 -21.08 -6.67 9.86
C GLY A 52 -20.40 -5.29 9.99
N GLN A 53 -20.41 -4.47 8.92
CA GLN A 53 -19.89 -3.09 8.95
C GLN A 53 -20.98 -2.04 9.18
N VAL A 54 -20.54 -0.83 9.54
CA VAL A 54 -21.37 0.37 9.47
C VAL A 54 -21.69 0.66 8.01
N PHE A 55 -22.96 0.87 7.70
CA PHE A 55 -23.46 1.16 6.37
C PHE A 55 -22.82 2.44 5.79
N THR A 56 -22.10 2.31 4.68
CA THR A 56 -21.55 3.47 3.95
C THR A 56 -22.34 3.72 2.67
N ALA A 57 -23.11 4.81 2.66
CA ALA A 57 -23.77 5.35 1.47
C ALA A 57 -22.87 6.40 0.81
N TYR A 58 -22.80 6.42 -0.52
CA TYR A 58 -22.16 7.48 -1.29
C TYR A 58 -22.96 7.81 -2.55
N GLY A 59 -22.76 9.01 -3.09
CA GLY A 59 -23.52 9.52 -4.23
C GLY A 59 -24.23 10.83 -3.93
N SER A 60 -25.16 11.23 -4.82
CA SER A 60 -25.87 12.51 -4.71
C SER A 60 -27.37 12.28 -4.61
N CYS A 61 -28.02 12.89 -3.61
CA CYS A 61 -29.47 12.84 -3.46
C CYS A 61 -29.98 14.20 -3.00
N GLY A 62 -30.94 14.76 -3.74
CA GLY A 62 -31.58 16.03 -3.38
C GLY A 62 -30.60 17.21 -3.22
N GLY A 63 -29.49 17.21 -3.94
CA GLY A 63 -28.44 18.24 -3.85
C GLY A 63 -27.42 18.03 -2.71
N MET A 64 -27.55 16.96 -1.93
CA MET A 64 -26.56 16.56 -0.93
C MET A 64 -25.62 15.50 -1.50
N ASN A 65 -24.30 15.68 -1.32
CA ASN A 65 -23.28 14.72 -1.73
C ASN A 65 -22.77 13.93 -0.53
N PHE A 66 -22.93 12.61 -0.60
CA PHE A 66 -22.42 11.65 0.37
C PHE A 66 -21.11 11.07 -0.17
N THR A 67 -20.04 11.16 0.63
CA THR A 67 -18.74 10.57 0.29
C THR A 67 -18.43 9.48 1.30
N SER A 68 -18.08 8.28 0.81
CA SER A 68 -17.66 7.19 1.68
C SER A 68 -16.26 7.49 2.22
N PRO A 69 -16.00 7.34 3.53
CA PRO A 69 -14.65 7.47 4.08
C PRO A 69 -13.71 6.34 3.63
N LEU A 70 -14.25 5.31 2.96
CA LEU A 70 -13.50 4.17 2.42
C LEU A 70 -13.00 4.41 0.99
N THR A 71 -13.08 5.64 0.45
CA THR A 71 -12.38 5.96 -0.81
C THR A 71 -10.87 6.15 -0.58
N GLU A 72 -10.21 5.22 0.12
CA GLU A 72 -8.88 4.83 -0.31
C GLU A 72 -9.13 3.95 -1.53
N THR A 73 -8.70 4.44 -2.69
CA THR A 73 -8.88 3.85 -4.02
C THR A 73 -8.70 2.33 -4.03
N ASP A 74 -9.77 1.58 -3.79
CA ASP A 74 -9.78 0.15 -4.00
C ASP A 74 -9.90 -0.03 -5.52
N GLN A 75 -8.75 -0.19 -6.17
CA GLN A 75 -8.67 -0.49 -7.59
C GLN A 75 -9.29 -1.87 -7.79
N MET A 76 -10.58 -1.92 -8.14
CA MET A 76 -11.21 -3.17 -8.58
C MET A 76 -10.37 -3.76 -9.71
N THR A 77 -9.82 -4.95 -9.50
CA THR A 77 -9.05 -5.72 -10.51
C THR A 77 -9.94 -6.30 -11.61
N GLY A 78 -10.99 -5.58 -11.99
CA GLY A 78 -11.76 -5.88 -13.19
C GLY A 78 -10.92 -5.51 -14.39
N THR A 79 -10.36 -6.50 -15.08
CA THR A 79 -9.53 -6.26 -16.26
C THR A 79 -10.38 -5.65 -17.37
N SER A 80 -10.18 -4.37 -17.67
CA SER A 80 -10.57 -3.85 -18.98
C SER A 80 -9.76 -4.59 -20.04
N GLN A 81 -10.45 -5.23 -20.97
CA GLN A 81 -9.89 -5.97 -22.09
C GLN A 81 -8.74 -5.18 -22.76
N GLY A 82 -7.59 -5.85 -22.87
CA GLY A 82 -6.26 -5.25 -22.95
C GLY A 82 -6.02 -4.23 -24.06
N GLN A 83 -5.46 -3.09 -23.65
CA GLN A 83 -4.77 -2.15 -24.52
C GLN A 83 -3.27 -2.39 -24.32
N ASN A 84 -2.63 -3.16 -25.21
CA ASN A 84 -1.18 -3.35 -25.36
C ASN A 84 -0.34 -3.03 -24.09
N GLU A 85 -0.50 -3.82 -23.03
CA GLU A 85 0.41 -3.72 -21.90
C GLU A 85 1.76 -4.30 -22.35
N SER A 86 2.79 -3.45 -22.42
CA SER A 86 4.16 -3.92 -22.67
C SER A 86 4.49 -4.99 -21.64
N PHE A 87 4.64 -6.23 -22.11
CA PHE A 87 4.75 -7.40 -21.26
C PHE A 87 6.20 -7.58 -20.83
N VAL A 88 6.49 -7.23 -19.58
CA VAL A 88 7.80 -7.51 -18.97
C VAL A 88 7.70 -8.80 -18.17
N ARG A 89 8.57 -9.75 -18.49
CA ARG A 89 8.77 -10.99 -17.74
C ARG A 89 10.06 -10.93 -16.94
N VAL A 90 10.00 -11.34 -15.68
CA VAL A 90 11.17 -11.45 -14.80
C VAL A 90 11.23 -12.88 -14.28
N TYR A 91 12.30 -13.62 -14.62
CA TYR A 91 12.43 -15.04 -14.32
C TYR A 91 13.91 -15.49 -14.23
N PRO A 92 14.22 -16.62 -13.60
CA PRO A 92 13.35 -17.42 -12.75
C PRO A 92 13.09 -16.72 -11.40
N ASN A 93 11.97 -17.05 -10.78
CA ASN A 93 11.69 -16.72 -9.39
C ASN A 93 11.18 -18.00 -8.70
N PRO A 94 11.92 -18.60 -7.74
CA PRO A 94 13.20 -18.12 -7.18
C PRO A 94 14.39 -18.11 -8.16
N VAL A 95 15.33 -17.18 -7.98
CA VAL A 95 16.57 -17.06 -8.76
C VAL A 95 17.74 -17.71 -8.02
N HIS A 96 18.61 -18.41 -8.77
CA HIS A 96 19.85 -18.99 -8.24
C HIS A 96 21.07 -18.19 -8.71
N ASP A 97 21.39 -18.26 -10.00
CA ASP A 97 22.63 -17.66 -10.53
C ASP A 97 22.35 -16.51 -11.48
N TYR A 98 21.39 -16.66 -12.40
CA TYR A 98 21.11 -15.65 -13.42
C TYR A 98 19.64 -15.26 -13.41
N LEU A 99 19.39 -13.96 -13.41
CA LEU A 99 18.08 -13.36 -13.57
C LEU A 99 17.92 -12.84 -15.00
N PHE A 100 16.81 -13.19 -15.63
CA PHE A 100 16.40 -12.75 -16.95
C PHE A 100 15.23 -11.78 -16.85
N ILE A 101 15.37 -10.65 -17.51
CA ILE A 101 14.34 -9.62 -17.65
C ILE A 101 14.09 -9.45 -19.13
N ASP A 102 12.97 -10.01 -19.58
CA ASP A 102 12.51 -9.96 -20.96
C ASP A 102 11.45 -8.87 -21.08
N ALA A 103 11.74 -7.84 -21.85
CA ALA A 103 10.95 -6.62 -21.94
C ALA A 103 10.64 -6.30 -23.41
N HIS A 104 9.77 -7.12 -24.02
CA HIS A 104 9.34 -6.93 -25.40
C HIS A 104 8.60 -5.60 -25.59
N GLU A 105 9.00 -4.85 -26.62
CA GLU A 105 8.43 -3.54 -26.99
C GLU A 105 8.49 -2.50 -25.86
N PHE A 106 9.39 -2.69 -24.89
CA PHE A 106 9.57 -1.78 -23.76
C PHE A 106 10.49 -0.62 -24.15
N GLN A 107 10.12 0.60 -23.76
CA GLN A 107 10.92 1.78 -24.06
C GLN A 107 12.23 1.75 -23.26
N PRO A 108 13.36 2.20 -23.84
CA PRO A 108 14.65 2.21 -23.14
C PRO A 108 14.55 3.01 -21.84
N GLY A 109 15.35 2.61 -20.86
CA GLY A 109 15.19 3.14 -19.52
C GLY A 109 16.29 2.73 -18.54
N GLN A 110 15.98 2.88 -17.27
CA GLN A 110 16.85 2.48 -16.17
C GLN A 110 16.27 1.28 -15.43
N ILE A 111 17.15 0.37 -15.06
CA ILE A 111 16.86 -0.71 -14.13
C ILE A 111 17.54 -0.40 -12.80
N ARG A 112 16.82 -0.59 -11.70
CA ARG A 112 17.35 -0.48 -10.34
C ARG A 112 16.91 -1.68 -9.53
N ILE A 113 17.81 -2.25 -8.76
CA ILE A 113 17.52 -3.38 -7.88
C ILE A 113 17.81 -2.95 -6.46
N TYR A 114 16.85 -3.21 -5.58
CA TYR A 114 16.92 -2.90 -4.16
C TYR A 114 16.80 -4.17 -3.34
N SER A 115 17.47 -4.23 -2.19
CA SER A 115 17.09 -5.18 -1.14
C SER A 115 15.76 -4.77 -0.50
N PHE A 116 15.13 -5.68 0.23
CA PHE A 116 13.93 -5.34 1.02
C PHE A 116 14.13 -4.28 2.10
N ILE A 117 15.36 -4.07 2.57
CA ILE A 117 15.68 -2.96 3.49
C ILE A 117 15.86 -1.61 2.76
N GLY A 118 15.69 -1.58 1.43
CA GLY A 118 15.72 -0.37 0.60
C GLY A 118 17.10 0.01 0.07
N SER A 119 18.16 -0.76 0.34
CA SER A 119 19.49 -0.47 -0.20
C SER A 119 19.55 -0.74 -1.70
N LEU A 120 20.08 0.21 -2.49
CA LEU A 120 20.33 0.04 -3.93
C LEU A 120 21.52 -0.90 -4.14
N ILE A 121 21.28 -2.02 -4.81
CA ILE A 121 22.26 -3.09 -5.04
C ILE A 121 22.79 -3.06 -6.46
N TYR A 122 21.93 -2.72 -7.41
CA TYR A 122 22.30 -2.60 -8.80
C TYR A 122 21.59 -1.43 -9.46
N GLN A 123 22.30 -0.75 -10.37
CA GLN A 123 21.74 0.26 -11.25
C GLN A 123 22.35 0.10 -12.64
N GLY A 124 21.48 0.02 -13.63
CA GLY A 124 21.85 -0.14 -15.03
C GLY A 124 20.90 0.60 -15.96
N LYS A 125 21.23 0.57 -17.24
CA LYS A 125 20.34 0.99 -18.33
C LYS A 125 20.00 -0.23 -19.17
N PHE A 126 18.78 -0.27 -19.68
CA PHE A 126 18.39 -1.27 -20.66
C PHE A 126 17.92 -0.53 -21.93
N ASN A 127 18.28 -1.09 -23.08
CA ASN A 127 17.90 -0.59 -24.39
C ASN A 127 16.83 -1.51 -24.99
N GLN A 128 16.40 -1.25 -26.22
CA GLN A 128 15.39 -2.05 -26.93
C GLN A 128 15.77 -3.52 -27.19
N ASP A 129 17.00 -3.93 -26.85
CA ASP A 129 17.39 -5.34 -26.96
C ASP A 129 16.63 -6.15 -25.91
N ASN A 130 15.77 -7.03 -26.41
CA ASN A 130 14.62 -7.62 -25.72
C ASN A 130 14.94 -8.48 -24.47
N LEU A 131 16.21 -8.74 -24.13
CA LEU A 131 16.58 -9.59 -23.00
C LEU A 131 17.76 -8.98 -22.22
N PHE A 132 17.51 -8.65 -20.96
CA PHE A 132 18.54 -8.22 -20.02
C PHE A 132 18.86 -9.37 -19.05
N THR A 133 20.15 -9.72 -18.94
CA THR A 133 20.62 -10.78 -18.04
C THR A 133 21.47 -10.19 -16.94
N LEU A 134 21.17 -10.52 -15.69
CA LEU A 134 21.95 -10.12 -14.53
C LEU A 134 22.50 -11.34 -13.81
N ASP A 135 23.80 -11.30 -13.50
CA ASP A 135 24.42 -12.25 -12.59
C ASP A 135 23.99 -11.93 -11.16
N PHE A 136 23.30 -12.89 -10.54
CA PHE A 136 22.80 -12.87 -9.18
C PHE A 136 23.56 -13.81 -8.22
N SER A 137 24.57 -14.54 -8.72
CA SER A 137 25.28 -15.58 -7.98
C SER A 137 25.96 -15.08 -6.69
N SER A 138 26.45 -13.84 -6.72
CA SER A 138 27.17 -13.20 -5.62
C SER A 138 26.27 -12.54 -4.57
N TYR A 139 24.96 -12.42 -4.83
CA TYR A 139 24.04 -11.77 -3.88
C TYR A 139 23.50 -12.76 -2.84
N PRO A 140 23.34 -12.33 -1.57
CA PRO A 140 22.78 -13.17 -0.51
C PRO A 140 21.36 -13.66 -0.80
N SER A 141 21.00 -14.83 -0.29
CA SER A 141 19.62 -15.32 -0.31
C SER A 141 18.69 -14.35 0.44
N GLY A 142 17.49 -14.14 -0.10
CA GLY A 142 16.56 -13.12 0.39
C GLY A 142 15.73 -12.54 -0.75
N GLY A 143 14.89 -11.55 -0.45
CA GLY A 143 14.07 -10.92 -1.48
C GLY A 143 14.55 -9.55 -1.91
N TYR A 144 14.28 -9.26 -3.18
CA TYR A 144 14.75 -8.09 -3.90
C TYR A 144 13.62 -7.46 -4.70
N LEU A 145 13.67 -6.14 -4.82
CA LEU A 145 12.76 -5.34 -5.62
C LEU A 145 13.48 -4.83 -6.87
N ILE A 146 12.97 -5.19 -8.03
CA ILE A 146 13.46 -4.74 -9.33
C ILE A 146 12.52 -3.66 -9.84
N LYS A 147 13.04 -2.45 -10.01
CA LYS A 147 12.31 -1.30 -10.54
C LYS A 147 12.79 -1.00 -11.96
N LEU A 148 11.84 -1.02 -12.89
CA LEU A 148 12.04 -0.59 -14.27
C LEU A 148 11.47 0.81 -14.44
N ILE A 149 12.32 1.72 -14.91
CA ILE A 149 12.04 3.15 -15.08
C ILE A 149 12.24 3.48 -16.56
N PRO A 150 11.25 3.20 -17.41
CA PRO A 150 11.27 3.61 -18.81
C PRO A 150 11.19 5.14 -18.94
N GLN A 151 11.64 5.69 -20.07
CA GLN A 151 11.64 7.14 -20.28
C GLN A 151 10.24 7.76 -20.36
N ASN A 152 9.32 7.13 -21.11
CA ASN A 152 8.00 7.67 -21.43
C ASN A 152 6.85 6.67 -21.14
N GLN A 153 7.06 5.72 -20.22
CA GLN A 153 6.05 4.75 -19.81
C GLN A 153 5.94 4.70 -18.29
N LYS A 154 4.94 3.99 -17.77
CA LYS A 154 4.75 3.81 -16.32
C LYS A 154 5.90 2.99 -15.75
N CYS A 155 6.37 3.36 -14.55
CA CYS A 155 7.34 2.55 -13.82
C CYS A 155 6.70 1.24 -13.35
N SER A 156 7.42 0.14 -13.52
CA SER A 156 7.00 -1.20 -13.07
C SER A 156 7.96 -1.70 -11.99
N THR A 157 7.43 -2.43 -11.01
CA THR A 157 8.22 -3.01 -9.91
C THR A 157 7.90 -4.49 -9.78
N TYR A 158 8.94 -5.32 -9.68
CA TYR A 158 8.85 -6.77 -9.55
C TYR A 158 9.56 -7.22 -8.29
N THR A 159 8.96 -8.15 -7.57
CA THR A 159 9.57 -8.79 -6.40
C THR A 159 10.10 -10.15 -6.80
N ILE A 160 11.36 -10.43 -6.47
CA ILE A 160 11.99 -11.73 -6.69
C ILE A 160 12.58 -12.29 -5.40
N ILE A 161 12.77 -13.61 -5.35
CA ILE A 161 13.38 -14.32 -4.24
C ILE A 161 14.66 -14.97 -4.73
N LYS A 162 15.80 -14.67 -4.10
CA LYS A 162 17.07 -15.39 -4.28
C LYS A 162 17.11 -16.57 -3.31
N SER A 163 17.30 -17.78 -3.83
CA SER A 163 17.52 -19.02 -3.08
C SER A 163 19.00 -19.21 -2.74
#